data_AF-A0AAT9H9Z0-F1
#
_entry.id   AF-A0AAT9H9Z0-F1
#
_cell.length_a   1.000
_cell.length_b   1.000
_cell.length_c   1.000
_cell.angle_alpha   90.00
_cell.angle_beta   90.00
_cell.angle_gamma   90.00
#
_symmetry.space_group_name_H-M   'P 1'
#
loop_
_entity.id
_entity.type
_entity.pdbx_description
1 polymer ?
#
loop_
_entity_poly.entity_id
_entity_poly.type
_entity_poly.pdbx_seq_one_letter_code
_entity_poly.pdbx_strand_id
1 'polypeptide(L)'
;MYQISRELGLTQDWPVVIVGIGNLGAALANYGGFASRGFRVAALIDADPAMAGKPVAGIPVQHSDELESIIRDNGVSIGVIATPPVPPSRCATVSSPPVSPPS
;
A
#
# COMPACT_ATOMS: atom_id res chain seq x y z
N MET A 1 1.33 -37.47 9.03
CA MET A 1 0.64 -36.45 8.22
C MET A 1 0.30 -35.31 9.17
N TYR A 2 1.03 -34.21 9.33
CA TYR A 2 1.51 -33.24 8.33
C TYR A 2 2.79 -32.56 8.87
N GLN A 3 3.99 -32.94 8.42
CA GLN A 3 5.24 -32.25 8.80
C GLN A 3 5.83 -31.40 7.66
N ILE A 4 5.29 -31.52 6.44
CA ILE A 4 5.76 -30.81 5.24
C ILE A 4 5.18 -29.40 5.07
N SER A 5 4.11 -29.03 5.79
CA SER A 5 3.47 -27.72 5.64
C SER A 5 4.31 -26.56 6.19
N ARG A 6 5.24 -26.86 7.12
CA ARG A 6 6.11 -25.86 7.77
C ARG A 6 7.38 -25.57 6.97
N GLU A 7 7.85 -26.53 6.16
CA GLU A 7 9.05 -26.38 5.31
C GLU A 7 8.73 -25.73 3.94
N LEU A 8 7.46 -25.73 3.51
CA LEU A 8 7.01 -25.12 2.25
C LEU A 8 6.55 -23.65 2.36
N GLY A 9 6.71 -22.99 3.52
CA GLY A 9 6.41 -21.55 3.66
C GLY A 9 4.95 -21.16 3.33
N LEU A 10 4.00 -22.08 3.51
CA LEU A 10 2.60 -21.95 3.07
C LEU A 10 1.74 -20.97 3.90
N THR A 11 2.35 -20.23 4.83
CA THR A 11 1.79 -19.02 5.43
C THR A 11 2.89 -17.99 5.54
N GLN A 12 3.39 -17.53 4.39
CA GLN A 12 4.27 -16.37 4.35
C GLN A 12 3.40 -15.14 4.60
N ASP A 13 3.33 -14.74 5.87
CA ASP A 13 2.71 -13.49 6.26
C ASP A 13 3.66 -12.34 5.88
N TRP A 14 3.32 -11.64 4.82
CA TRP A 14 3.96 -10.42 4.37
C TRP A 14 3.26 -9.23 5.03
N PRO A 15 3.84 -8.63 6.08
CA PRO A 15 3.30 -7.42 6.69
C PRO A 15 3.42 -6.27 5.68
N VAL A 16 2.26 -5.71 5.32
CA VAL A 16 2.10 -4.62 4.36
C VAL A 16 1.72 -3.35 5.08
N VAL A 17 2.36 -2.24 4.74
CA VAL A 17 1.90 -0.89 5.11
C VAL A 17 1.23 -0.23 3.92
N ILE A 18 0.07 0.38 4.13
CA ILE A 18 -0.63 1.16 3.10
C ILE A 18 -0.45 2.64 3.42
N VAL A 19 0.16 3.38 2.52
CA VAL A 19 0.40 4.83 2.62
C VAL A 19 -0.53 5.56 1.66
N GLY A 20 -1.38 6.45 2.17
CA GLY A 20 -2.42 7.15 1.42
C GLY A 20 -3.77 6.41 1.52
N ILE A 21 -4.58 6.78 2.50
CA ILE A 21 -5.90 6.24 2.78
C ILE A 21 -6.96 7.08 2.06
N GLY A 22 -6.78 7.23 0.76
CA GLY A 22 -7.84 7.73 -0.14
C GLY A 22 -8.86 6.65 -0.49
N ASN A 23 -9.62 6.85 -1.57
CA ASN A 23 -10.58 5.86 -2.06
C ASN A 23 -9.92 4.49 -2.37
N LEU A 24 -8.73 4.50 -2.98
CA LEU A 24 -7.99 3.27 -3.31
C LEU A 24 -7.39 2.61 -2.06
N GLY A 25 -6.73 3.38 -1.19
CA GLY A 25 -6.13 2.85 0.04
C GLY A 25 -7.18 2.22 0.96
N ALA A 26 -8.34 2.87 1.12
CA ALA A 26 -9.45 2.33 1.90
C ALA A 26 -10.07 1.07 1.26
N ALA A 27 -10.19 1.02 -0.08
CA ALA A 27 -10.67 -0.17 -0.78
C ALA A 27 -9.71 -1.36 -0.62
N LEU A 28 -8.40 -1.13 -0.72
CA LEU A 28 -7.38 -2.15 -0.52
C LEU A 28 -7.35 -2.64 0.94
N ALA A 29 -7.46 -1.74 1.91
CA ALA A 29 -7.53 -2.09 3.33
C ALA A 29 -8.75 -2.98 3.66
N ASN A 30 -9.88 -2.74 3.00
CA ASN A 30 -11.09 -3.55 3.16
C ASN A 30 -11.12 -4.81 2.27
N TYR A 31 -10.13 -5.02 1.41
CA TYR A 31 -10.11 -6.16 0.50
C TYR A 31 -9.56 -7.40 1.20
N GLY A 32 -10.48 -8.26 1.69
CA GLY A 32 -10.14 -9.51 2.39
C GLY A 32 -9.32 -10.52 1.56
N GLY A 33 -9.23 -10.33 0.24
CA GLY A 33 -8.39 -11.17 -0.63
C GLY A 33 -6.89 -11.01 -0.40
N PHE A 34 -6.42 -9.90 0.20
CA PHE A 34 -5.00 -9.73 0.59
C PHE A 34 -4.61 -10.71 1.71
N ALA A 35 -5.44 -10.81 2.74
CA ALA A 35 -5.20 -11.72 3.87
C ALA A 35 -5.14 -13.19 3.43
N SER A 36 -5.98 -13.60 2.47
CA SER A 36 -6.00 -14.97 1.95
C SER A 36 -4.73 -15.40 1.20
N ARG A 37 -3.92 -14.43 0.76
CA ARG A 37 -2.65 -14.65 0.04
C ARG A 37 -1.42 -14.43 0.92
N GLY A 38 -1.60 -14.28 2.22
CA GLY A 38 -0.53 -14.01 3.18
C GLY A 38 -0.14 -12.53 3.28
N PHE A 39 -0.84 -11.61 2.63
CA PHE A 39 -0.57 -10.18 2.81
C PHE A 39 -1.39 -9.63 3.97
N ARG A 40 -0.75 -9.46 5.12
CA ARG A 40 -1.39 -8.89 6.31
C ARG A 40 -1.18 -7.39 6.31
N VAL A 41 -2.27 -6.62 6.34
CA VAL A 41 -2.18 -5.17 6.56
C VAL A 41 -1.70 -4.94 7.99
N ALA A 42 -0.47 -4.48 8.14
CA ALA A 42 0.18 -4.24 9.41
C ALA A 42 -0.10 -2.82 9.94
N ALA A 43 -0.15 -1.84 9.03
CA ALA A 43 -0.46 -0.46 9.38
C ALA A 43 -1.07 0.30 8.19
N LEU A 44 -1.86 1.31 8.52
CA LEU A 44 -2.41 2.28 7.59
C LEU A 44 -1.80 3.64 7.92
N ILE A 45 -1.32 4.35 6.91
CA ILE A 45 -0.62 5.61 7.06
C ILE A 45 -1.22 6.63 6.09
N ASP A 46 -1.43 7.85 6.56
CA ASP A 46 -1.82 8.98 5.73
C ASP A 46 -1.02 10.23 6.13
N ALA A 47 -0.80 11.12 5.15
CA ALA A 47 -0.18 12.42 5.37
C ALA A 47 -1.22 13.50 5.73
N ASP A 48 -2.52 13.25 5.48
CA ASP A 48 -3.59 14.12 5.93
C ASP A 48 -3.81 13.93 7.45
N PRO A 49 -3.54 14.96 8.29
CA PRO A 49 -3.75 14.87 9.73
C PRO A 49 -5.23 14.67 10.08
N ALA A 50 -6.17 15.00 9.20
CA ALA A 50 -7.58 14.71 9.39
C ALA A 50 -7.90 13.21 9.29
N MET A 51 -7.00 12.40 8.73
CA MET A 51 -7.14 10.96 8.63
C MET A 51 -6.51 10.22 9.81
N ALA A 52 -5.50 10.81 10.45
CA ALA A 52 -4.87 10.25 11.64
C ALA A 52 -5.91 9.93 12.75
N GLY A 53 -5.84 8.72 13.30
CA GLY A 53 -6.76 8.19 14.30
C GLY A 53 -8.08 7.64 13.77
N LYS A 54 -8.45 7.87 12.49
CA LYS A 54 -9.67 7.28 11.93
C LYS A 54 -9.49 5.76 11.75
N PRO A 55 -10.46 4.94 12.16
CA PRO A 55 -10.41 3.51 11.90
C PRO A 55 -10.82 3.20 10.46
N VAL A 56 -9.98 2.46 9.74
CA VAL A 56 -10.27 1.92 8.41
C VAL A 56 -10.02 0.42 8.44
N ALA A 57 -11.02 -0.38 8.04
CA ALA A 57 -10.99 -1.84 8.20
C ALA A 57 -10.67 -2.33 9.63
N GLY A 58 -10.99 -1.52 10.65
CA GLY A 58 -10.69 -1.81 12.06
C GLY A 58 -9.26 -1.47 12.50
N ILE A 59 -8.41 -0.93 11.61
CA ILE A 59 -7.04 -0.50 11.91
C ILE A 59 -7.02 1.03 11.98
N PRO A 60 -6.45 1.65 13.02
CA PRO A 60 -6.30 3.10 13.08
C PRO A 60 -5.28 3.58 12.05
N VAL A 61 -5.63 4.64 11.33
CA VAL A 61 -4.68 5.33 10.45
C VAL A 61 -3.69 6.11 11.30
N GLN A 62 -2.41 5.92 11.05
CA GLN A 62 -1.30 6.62 11.71
C GLN A 62 -0.76 7.73 10.81
N HIS A 63 -0.11 8.72 11.40
CA HIS A 63 0.51 9.80 10.63
C HIS A 63 1.79 9.33 9.94
N SER A 64 2.16 9.93 8.81
CA SER A 64 3.37 9.58 8.07
C SER A 64 4.67 9.78 8.85
N ASP A 65 4.65 10.62 9.89
CA ASP A 65 5.82 10.87 10.75
C ASP A 65 6.18 9.64 11.60
N GLU A 66 5.22 8.76 11.87
CA GLU A 66 5.40 7.53 12.65
C GLU A 66 5.83 6.34 11.77
N LEU A 67 6.01 6.55 10.46
CA LEU A 67 6.31 5.49 9.49
C LEU A 67 7.56 4.68 9.88
N GLU A 68 8.63 5.36 10.33
CA GLU A 68 9.89 4.69 10.66
C GLU A 68 9.77 3.76 11.87
N SER A 69 9.06 4.20 12.93
CA SER A 69 8.74 3.34 14.07
C SER A 69 7.82 2.20 13.66
N ILE A 70 6.81 2.47 12.84
CA ILE A 70 5.85 1.46 12.36
C ILE A 70 6.55 0.37 11.55
N ILE A 71 7.46 0.74 10.65
CA ILE A 71 8.22 -0.23 9.83
C ILE A 71 9.05 -1.14 10.74
N ARG A 72 9.77 -0.54 11.69
CA ARG A 72 10.65 -1.28 12.60
C ARG A 72 9.87 -2.20 13.52
N ASP A 73 8.79 -1.70 14.11
CA ASP A 73 8.06 -2.40 15.17
C ASP A 73 7.14 -3.50 14.59
N ASN A 74 6.63 -3.31 13.36
CA ASN A 74 5.77 -4.30 12.68
C ASN A 74 6.49 -5.18 11.66
N GLY A 75 7.80 -5.00 11.46
CA GLY A 75 8.61 -5.78 10.51
C GLY A 75 8.12 -5.66 9.07
N VAL A 76 7.60 -4.49 8.69
CA VAL A 76 6.96 -4.25 7.38
C VAL A 76 7.91 -4.63 6.25
N SER A 77 7.42 -5.47 5.34
CA SER A 77 8.20 -5.97 4.20
C SER A 77 7.76 -5.34 2.88
N ILE A 78 6.53 -4.81 2.81
CA ILE A 78 5.93 -4.30 1.58
C ILE A 78 5.21 -2.99 1.89
N GLY A 79 5.48 -1.95 1.11
CA GLY A 79 4.77 -0.66 1.16
C GLY A 79 3.91 -0.45 -0.08
N VAL A 80 2.63 -0.16 0.12
CA VAL A 80 1.70 0.21 -0.95
C VAL A 80 1.46 1.71 -0.89
N ILE A 81 1.82 2.44 -1.95
CA ILE A 81 1.63 3.89 -2.03
C ILE A 81 0.39 4.15 -2.88
N ALA A 82 -0.66 4.69 -2.26
CA ALA A 82 -1.95 5.02 -2.84
C ALA A 82 -2.29 6.52 -2.69
N THR A 83 -1.28 7.36 -2.48
CA THR A 83 -1.39 8.82 -2.52
C THR A 83 -1.80 9.26 -3.94
N PRO A 84 -2.72 10.23 -4.10
CA PRO A 84 -3.09 10.72 -5.42
C PRO A 84 -1.83 11.21 -6.19
N PRO A 85 -1.81 11.07 -7.53
CA PRO A 85 -0.75 11.65 -8.32
C PRO A 85 -0.66 13.14 -8.02
N VAL A 86 0.56 13.62 -7.79
CA VAL A 86 0.88 15.04 -7.77
C VAL A 86 0.15 15.74 -8.94
N PRO A 87 -0.48 16.91 -8.73
CA PRO A 87 -1.25 17.56 -9.78
C PRO A 87 -0.40 17.69 -11.07
N PRO A 88 -0.95 17.32 -12.25
CA PRO A 88 -0.22 17.27 -13.50
C PRO A 88 0.12 18.66 -14.08
N SER A 89 0.00 19.74 -13.31
CA SER A 89 0.36 21.09 -13.79
C SER A 89 1.86 21.29 -13.98
N ARG A 90 2.69 20.25 -13.74
CA ARG A 90 4.12 20.23 -14.06
C ARG A 90 4.65 18.89 -14.59
N CYS A 91 3.78 18.01 -15.09
CA CYS A 91 4.23 16.88 -15.90
C CYS A 91 4.41 17.37 -17.34
N ALA A 92 5.65 17.71 -17.68
CA ALA A 92 6.06 18.17 -18.99
C ALA A 92 5.47 17.31 -20.12
N THR A 93 4.80 17.97 -21.06
CA THR A 93 4.47 17.44 -22.38
C THR A 93 5.75 16.92 -23.03
N VAL A 94 5.98 15.61 -23.00
CA VAL A 94 6.85 14.98 -23.98
C VAL A 94 6.06 14.98 -25.29
N SER A 95 6.21 16.05 -26.04
CA SER A 95 5.78 16.15 -27.43
C SER A 95 6.57 15.11 -28.24
N SER A 96 6.03 13.90 -28.38
CA SER A 96 6.48 13.00 -29.44
C SER A 96 6.19 13.65 -30.79
N PRO A 97 7.17 13.81 -31.70
CA PRO A 97 6.88 14.28 -33.04
C PRO A 97 5.99 13.27 -33.78
N PRO A 98 5.12 13.72 -34.71
CA PRO A 98 4.23 12.83 -35.44
C PRO A 98 5.05 11.88 -36.32
N VAL A 99 4.83 10.57 -36.16
CA VAL A 99 5.35 9.55 -37.07
C VAL A 99 4.51 9.61 -38.35
N SER A 100 5.14 9.98 -39.47
CA SER A 100 4.54 9.87 -40.80
C SER A 100 4.50 8.40 -41.24
N PRO A 101 3.40 7.92 -41.85
CA PRO A 101 3.32 6.55 -42.37
C PRO A 101 4.23 6.38 -43.60
N PRO A 102 4.77 5.17 -43.83
CA PRO A 102 5.63 4.91 -44.99
C PRO A 102 4.82 4.87 -46.30
N SER A 103 5.46 5.33 -47.39
CA SER A 103 4.97 5.24 -48.77
C SER A 103 5.25 3.88 -49.40
#